data_AF-A0A8E2VI97-F1
#
_entry.id   AF-A0A8E2VI97-F1
#
_cell.length_a   1.000
_cell.length_b   1.000
_cell.length_c   1.000
_cell.angle_alpha   90.00
_cell.angle_beta   90.00
_cell.angle_gamma   90.00
#
_symmetry.space_group_name_H-M   'P 1'
#
loop_
_entity.id
_entity.type
_entity.pdbx_description
1 polymer ?
#
loop_
_entity_poly.entity_id
_entity_poly.type
_entity_poly.pdbx_seq_one_letter_code
_entity_poly.pdbx_strand_id
1 'polypeptide(L)'
;MTGPTLLLAYASWAVGPVVAYAALGHGLKRSAIGFTVLFGLYTTAVWLIWGGLQLQKADGGGGLAPIAVLAPWGGVAVLSALLYALGAWIGDGE
;
A
#
# COMPACT_ATOMS: atom_id res chain seq x y z
N MET A 1 5.81 -11.84 -21.29
CA MET A 1 5.97 -10.37 -21.28
C MET A 1 5.80 -9.88 -19.86
N THR A 2 6.86 -9.38 -19.22
CA THR A 2 6.89 -9.05 -17.77
C THR A 2 6.87 -7.54 -17.47
N GLY A 3 6.97 -6.69 -18.51
CA GLY A 3 7.12 -5.24 -18.38
C GLY A 3 6.00 -4.52 -17.61
N PRO A 4 4.70 -4.76 -17.91
CA PRO A 4 3.62 -4.03 -17.26
C PRO A 4 3.51 -4.30 -15.76
N THR A 5 3.56 -5.57 -15.34
CA THR A 5 3.42 -5.94 -13.91
C THR A 5 4.60 -5.46 -13.09
N LEU A 6 5.81 -5.46 -13.67
CA LEU A 6 7.00 -4.95 -13.04
C LEU A 6 6.91 -3.43 -12.84
N LEU A 7 6.42 -2.70 -13.84
CA LEU A 7 6.16 -1.25 -13.74
C LEU A 7 5.10 -0.93 -12.68
N LEU A 8 4.01 -1.71 -12.61
CA LEU A 8 2.99 -1.58 -11.58
C LEU A 8 3.54 -1.85 -10.17
N ALA A 9 4.42 -2.85 -10.01
CA ALA A 9 5.07 -3.12 -8.73
C ALA A 9 5.88 -1.90 -8.25
N TYR A 10 6.73 -1.32 -9.10
CA TYR A 10 7.46 -0.10 -8.74
C TYR A 10 6.55 1.10 -8.48
N ALA A 11 5.50 1.28 -9.29
CA ALA A 11 4.50 2.32 -9.05
C ALA A 11 3.84 2.16 -7.67
N SER A 12 3.50 0.92 -7.28
CA SER A 12 2.93 0.64 -5.95
C SER A 12 3.87 1.00 -4.80
N TRP A 13 5.18 0.87 -5.00
CA TRP A 13 6.19 1.26 -4.01
C TRP A 13 6.27 2.78 -3.90
N ALA A 14 6.27 3.49 -5.03
CA ALA A 14 6.32 4.94 -5.08
C ALA A 14 5.06 5.60 -4.46
N VAL A 15 3.90 4.93 -4.53
CA VAL A 15 2.64 5.41 -3.94
C VAL A 15 2.58 5.20 -2.41
N GLY A 16 3.38 4.28 -1.86
CA GLY A 16 3.38 3.95 -0.43
C GLY A 16 3.51 5.17 0.52
N PRO A 17 4.52 6.05 0.33
CA PRO A 17 4.67 7.27 1.14
C PRO A 17 3.45 8.21 1.06
N VAL A 18 2.78 8.29 -0.10
CA VAL A 18 1.58 9.11 -0.27
C VAL A 18 0.42 8.56 0.56
N VAL A 19 0.25 7.24 0.58
CA VAL A 19 -0.77 6.56 1.41
C VAL A 19 -0.49 6.74 2.90
N ALA A 20 0.78 6.64 3.31
CA ALA A 20 1.22 6.88 4.68
C ALA A 20 0.94 8.33 5.12
N TYR A 21 1.28 9.31 4.28
CA TYR A 21 0.98 10.72 4.55
C TYR A 21 -0.53 10.98 4.61
N ALA A 22 -1.31 10.40 3.71
CA ALA A 22 -2.77 10.51 3.72
C ALA A 22 -3.38 9.93 5.00
N ALA A 23 -2.78 8.87 5.58
CA ALA A 23 -3.22 8.28 6.84
C ALA A 23 -3.12 9.27 8.01
N LEU A 24 -2.01 10.01 8.11
CA LEU A 24 -1.85 11.09 9.09
C LEU A 24 -2.96 12.14 8.95
N GLY A 25 -3.19 12.61 7.72
CA GLY A 25 -4.22 13.62 7.43
C GLY A 25 -5.64 13.16 7.76
N HIS A 26 -5.95 11.88 7.56
CA HIS A 26 -7.23 11.31 7.98
C HIS A 26 -7.33 11.12 9.49
N GLY A 27 -6.23 10.77 10.15
CA GLY A 27 -6.14 10.67 11.61
C GLY A 27 -6.49 12.01 12.28
N LEU A 28 -5.87 13.10 11.82
CA LEU A 28 -6.15 14.47 12.31
C LEU A 28 -7.63 14.85 12.20
N LYS A 29 -8.32 14.34 11.17
CA LYS A 29 -9.75 14.60 10.92
C LYS A 29 -10.68 13.58 11.58
N ARG A 30 -10.15 12.58 12.30
CA ARG A 30 -10.88 11.40 12.81
C ARG A 30 -11.71 10.69 11.74
N SER A 31 -11.28 10.76 10.48
CA SER A 31 -12.01 10.19 9.35
C SER A 31 -11.53 8.76 9.09
N ALA A 32 -12.05 7.83 9.89
CA ALA A 32 -11.73 6.40 9.75
C ALA A 32 -12.18 5.85 8.39
N ILE A 33 -13.37 6.26 7.91
CA ILE A 33 -13.92 5.79 6.63
C ILE A 33 -13.06 6.24 5.45
N GLY A 34 -12.61 7.50 5.43
CA GLY A 34 -11.76 7.99 4.34
C GLY A 34 -10.41 7.26 4.28
N PHE A 35 -9.82 7.00 5.45
CA PHE A 35 -8.59 6.22 5.55
C PHE A 35 -8.78 4.78 5.07
N THR A 36 -9.83 4.09 5.54
CA THR A 36 -10.05 2.68 5.18
C THR A 36 -10.35 2.51 3.70
N VAL A 37 -11.08 3.44 3.07
CA VAL A 37 -11.32 3.42 1.62
C VAL A 37 -10.01 3.59 0.84
N LEU A 38 -9.20 4.61 1.18
CA LEU A 38 -7.94 4.88 0.49
C LEU A 38 -6.94 3.73 0.66
N PHE A 39 -6.75 3.28 1.90
CA PHE A 39 -5.86 2.17 2.22
C PHE A 39 -6.36 0.84 1.62
N GLY A 40 -7.68 0.63 1.58
CA GLY A 40 -8.31 -0.52 0.94
C GLY A 40 -8.07 -0.55 -0.57
N LEU A 41 -8.17 0.59 -1.26
CA LEU A 41 -7.85 0.71 -2.68
C LEU A 41 -6.37 0.41 -2.95
N TYR A 42 -5.46 0.98 -2.15
CA TYR A 42 -4.04 0.69 -2.24
C TYR A 42 -3.73 -0.80 -2.03
N THR A 43 -4.30 -1.40 -0.99
CA THR A 43 -4.13 -2.82 -0.65
C THR A 43 -4.67 -3.71 -1.77
N THR A 44 -5.85 -3.39 -2.32
CA THR A 44 -6.43 -4.11 -3.46
C THR A 44 -5.50 -4.07 -4.67
N ALA A 45 -4.92 -2.91 -5.00
CA ALA A 45 -3.97 -2.79 -6.10
C ALA A 45 -2.72 -3.65 -5.88
N VAL A 46 -2.15 -3.66 -4.66
CA VAL A 46 -1.02 -4.51 -4.30
C VAL A 46 -1.35 -5.99 -4.48
N TRP A 47 -2.52 -6.45 -4.05
CA TRP A 47 -2.94 -7.84 -4.20
C TRP A 47 -3.12 -8.24 -5.67
N LEU A 48 -3.64 -7.36 -6.52
CA LEU A 48 -3.73 -7.60 -7.96
C LEU A 48 -2.34 -7.74 -8.60
N ILE A 49 -1.39 -6.89 -8.22
CA ILE A 49 0.00 -6.97 -8.68
C ILE A 49 0.63 -8.30 -8.23
N TRP A 50 0.47 -8.65 -6.95
CA TRP A 50 0.98 -9.90 -6.39
C TRP A 50 0.40 -11.12 -7.11
N GLY A 51 -0.92 -11.15 -7.36
CA GLY A 51 -1.56 -12.21 -8.13
C GLY A 51 -1.01 -12.32 -9.55
N GLY A 52 -0.80 -11.18 -10.22
CA GLY A 52 -0.16 -11.14 -11.55
C GLY A 52 1.27 -11.69 -11.55
N LEU A 53 2.06 -11.42 -10.51
CA LEU A 53 3.41 -11.99 -10.34
C LEU A 53 3.38 -13.50 -10.05
N GLN A 54 2.39 -13.98 -9.29
CA GLN A 54 2.23 -15.42 -9.03
C GLN A 54 1.88 -16.19 -10.30
N LEU A 55 0.99 -15.65 -11.14
CA LEU A 55 0.67 -16.23 -12.45
C LEU A 55 1.91 -16.29 -13.34
N GLN A 56 2.70 -15.22 -13.41
CA GLN A 56 3.96 -15.20 -14.17
C GLN A 56 4.98 -16.22 -13.68
N LYS A 57 5.09 -16.38 -12.36
CA LYS A 57 5.96 -17.39 -11.76
C LYS A 57 5.51 -18.82 -12.13
N ALA A 58 4.20 -19.08 -12.13
CA ALA A 58 3.65 -20.38 -12.49
C ALA A 58 3.91 -20.73 -13.97
N ASP A 59 3.88 -19.74 -14.86
CA ASP A 59 4.17 -19.91 -16.29
C ASP A 59 5.68 -20.03 -16.61
N GLY A 60 6.54 -20.11 -15.60
CA GLY A 60 8.00 -20.22 -15.79
C GLY A 60 8.67 -18.92 -16.24
N GLY A 61 8.01 -17.78 -16.09
CA GLY A 61 8.56 -16.47 -16.44
C GLY A 61 9.64 -16.00 -15.46
N GLY A 62 10.77 -15.53 -16.00
CA GLY A 62 11.80 -14.81 -15.22
C GLY A 62 11.37 -13.37 -14.95
N GLY A 63 11.22 -12.99 -13.67
CA GLY A 63 10.74 -11.66 -13.27
C GLY A 63 10.91 -11.36 -11.78
N LEU A 64 10.28 -10.27 -11.32
CA LEU A 64 10.28 -9.86 -9.91
C LEU A 64 9.64 -10.95 -9.04
N ALA A 65 10.30 -11.33 -7.93
CA ALA A 65 9.73 -12.31 -7.00
C ALA A 65 8.43 -11.75 -6.36
N PRO A 66 7.34 -12.52 -6.26
CA PRO A 66 6.07 -12.03 -5.69
C PRO A 66 6.22 -11.45 -4.27
N ILE A 67 7.15 -11.99 -3.48
CA ILE A 67 7.44 -11.52 -2.13
C ILE A 67 7.95 -10.07 -2.08
N ALA A 68 8.52 -9.57 -3.17
CA ALA A 68 9.05 -8.22 -3.27
C ALA A 68 7.97 -7.13 -3.15
N VAL A 69 6.70 -7.47 -3.34
CA VAL A 69 5.58 -6.51 -3.18
C VAL A 69 4.98 -6.58 -1.77
N LEU A 70 5.08 -7.73 -1.10
CA LEU A 70 4.50 -7.93 0.24
C LEU A 70 5.29 -7.22 1.34
N ALA A 71 6.63 -7.25 1.29
CA ALA A 71 7.44 -6.59 2.32
C ALA A 71 7.26 -5.05 2.33
N PRO A 72 7.32 -4.35 1.18
CA PRO A 72 7.01 -2.91 1.14
C PRO A 72 5.57 -2.59 1.55
N TRP A 73 4.59 -3.41 1.12
CA TRP A 73 3.20 -3.23 1.55
C TRP A 73 3.05 -3.34 3.07
N GLY A 74 3.71 -4.32 3.70
CA GLY A 74 3.70 -4.46 5.16
C GLY A 74 4.28 -3.22 5.86
N GLY A 75 5.36 -2.65 5.32
CA GLY A 75 5.93 -1.39 5.81
C GLY A 75 4.96 -0.23 5.70
N VAL A 76 4.28 -0.08 4.56
CA VAL A 76 3.25 0.96 4.36
C VAL A 76 2.07 0.75 5.30
N ALA A 77 1.60 -0.48 5.47
CA ALA A 77 0.49 -0.81 6.37
C ALA A 77 0.78 -0.40 7.82
N VAL A 78 1.95 -0.79 8.33
CA VAL A 78 2.38 -0.43 9.70
C VAL A 78 2.53 1.08 9.82
N LEU A 79 3.22 1.73 8.88
CA LEU A 79 3.45 3.17 8.91
C LEU A 79 2.13 3.96 8.84
N SER A 80 1.22 3.58 7.95
CA SER A 80 -0.11 4.18 7.84
C SER A 80 -0.92 4.03 9.13
N ALA A 81 -0.90 2.87 9.78
CA ALA A 81 -1.60 2.65 11.04
C ALA A 81 -1.03 3.55 12.17
N LEU A 82 0.31 3.62 12.28
CA LEU A 82 0.98 4.46 13.26
C LEU A 82 0.69 5.94 13.03
N LEU A 83 0.75 6.41 11.78
CA LEU A 83 0.50 7.80 11.43
C LEU A 83 -0.96 8.19 11.59
N TYR A 84 -1.90 7.30 11.26
CA TYR A 84 -3.32 7.53 11.55
C TYR A 84 -3.56 7.67 13.06
N ALA A 85 -3.03 6.75 13.86
CA ALA A 85 -3.16 6.79 15.31
C ALA A 85 -2.53 8.07 15.91
N LEU A 86 -1.35 8.47 15.42
CA LEU A 86 -0.70 9.72 15.81
C LEU A 86 -1.57 10.93 15.46
N GLY A 87 -2.11 10.99 14.24
CA GLY A 87 -3.00 12.07 13.82
C GLY A 87 -4.27 12.15 14.68
N ALA A 88 -4.87 10.99 15.00
CA ALA A 88 -6.07 10.92 15.83
C ALA A 88 -5.83 11.32 17.30
N TRP A 89 -4.61 11.10 17.81
CA TRP A 89 -4.19 11.54 19.13
C TRP A 89 -3.93 13.05 19.19
N ILE A 90 -3.28 13.61 18.17
CA ILE A 90 -3.01 15.06 18.09
C ILE A 90 -4.32 15.85 17.88
N GLY A 91 -5.21 15.38 17.01
CA GLY A 91 -6.47 16.05 16.69
C GLY A 91 -7.53 16.02 17.80
N ASP A 92 -7.26 15.41 18.96
CA ASP A 92 -8.15 15.41 20.14
C ASP A 92 -7.86 16.55 21.12
N GLY A 93 -6.80 17.32 20.88
CA GLY A 93 -6.36 18.42 21.75
C GLY A 93 -7.04 19.77 21.49
N GLU A 94 -7.98 19.85 20.54
CA GLU A 94 -8.75 21.05 20.19
C GLU A 94 -10.22 20.95 20.63
#